data_AF-A0A9D6DMF8-F1
#
_entry.id   AF-A0A9D6DMF8-F1
#
_cell.length_a   1.000
_cell.length_b   1.000
_cell.length_c   1.000
_cell.angle_alpha   90.00
_cell.angle_beta   90.00
_cell.angle_gamma   90.00
#
_symmetry.space_group_name_H-M   'P 1'
#
loop_
_entity.id
_entity.type
_entity.pdbx_description
1 polymer ?
#
loop_
_entity_poly.entity_id
_entity_poly.type
_entity_poly.pdbx_seq_one_letter_code
_entity_poly.pdbx_strand_id
1 'polypeptide(L)'
;ARTRWAADGRPLSTETPRPSPVAYRPRPADGSSRIGRDELRAGLHRPDRLLLDARAPEEYRGERVMPPPFFDHGAERTGRIPGAVHLYFRELLDEDDTFKSADELRGALRARGAAPDRPGDVVAYCRLSHRAALLWFAMRHLLGYRNVRVYDGSWTEWGSIVGFPIET
;
A
#
# COMPACT_ATOMS: atom_id res chain seq x y z
N ALA A 1 16.05 -2.24 -4.92
CA ALA A 1 15.62 -1.95 -6.30
C ALA A 1 16.43 -2.81 -7.28
N ARG A 2 15.76 -3.58 -8.17
CA ARG A 2 16.46 -4.35 -9.23
C ARG A 2 17.12 -3.42 -10.25
N THR A 3 16.43 -2.34 -10.59
CA THR A 3 16.84 -1.35 -11.59
C THR A 3 18.17 -0.71 -11.21
N ARG A 4 18.29 -0.12 -10.01
CA ARG A 4 19.59 0.37 -9.50
C ARG A 4 20.68 -0.70 -9.44
N TRP A 5 20.35 -1.93 -9.01
CA TRP A 5 21.35 -3.01 -8.94
C TRP A 5 21.99 -3.28 -10.30
N ALA A 6 21.18 -3.33 -11.36
CA ALA A 6 21.65 -3.50 -12.73
C ALA A 6 22.41 -2.27 -13.25
N ALA A 7 21.92 -1.06 -12.97
CA ALA A 7 22.58 0.19 -13.38
C ALA A 7 23.97 0.37 -12.74
N ASP A 8 24.14 -0.06 -11.50
CA ASP A 8 25.42 -0.08 -10.78
C ASP A 8 26.41 -1.14 -11.34
N GLY A 9 26.02 -1.96 -12.32
CA GLY A 9 26.86 -3.03 -12.87
C GLY A 9 27.14 -4.16 -11.87
N ARG A 10 26.27 -4.35 -10.87
CA ARG A 10 26.47 -5.38 -9.84
C ARG A 10 26.25 -6.79 -10.40
N PRO A 11 26.93 -7.81 -9.85
CA PRO A 11 26.81 -9.18 -10.34
C PRO A 11 25.36 -9.68 -10.33
N LEU A 12 24.99 -10.40 -11.39
CA LEU A 12 23.73 -11.12 -11.54
C LEU A 12 24.04 -12.61 -11.76
N SER A 13 23.14 -13.48 -11.34
CA SER A 13 23.25 -14.93 -11.57
C SER A 13 21.95 -15.48 -12.13
N THR A 14 22.07 -16.45 -13.03
CA THR A 14 20.98 -17.30 -13.52
C THR A 14 21.04 -18.72 -12.92
N GLU A 15 22.01 -18.97 -12.03
CA GLU A 15 22.13 -20.25 -11.34
C GLU A 15 20.93 -20.47 -10.42
N THR A 16 20.29 -21.64 -10.56
CA THR A 16 19.20 -22.05 -9.68
C THR A 16 19.74 -22.37 -8.28
N PRO A 17 19.33 -21.65 -7.22
CA PRO A 17 19.79 -21.93 -5.87
C PRO A 17 19.38 -23.33 -5.41
N ARG A 18 20.26 -24.02 -4.66
CA ARG A 18 19.98 -25.31 -4.00
C ARG A 18 19.88 -25.12 -2.49
N PRO A 19 18.72 -24.66 -1.95
CA PRO A 19 18.59 -24.44 -0.53
C PRO A 19 18.63 -25.77 0.23
N SER A 20 19.29 -25.78 1.39
CA SER A 20 19.21 -26.89 2.33
C SER A 20 18.01 -26.71 3.27
N PRO A 21 17.24 -27.78 3.57
CA PRO A 21 16.16 -27.70 4.55
C PRO A 21 16.65 -27.21 5.91
N VAL A 22 15.90 -26.31 6.54
CA VAL A 22 16.14 -25.85 7.91
C VAL A 22 14.90 -26.09 8.75
N ALA A 23 15.08 -26.41 10.04
CA ALA A 23 13.98 -26.52 10.97
C ALA A 23 13.43 -25.13 11.30
N TYR A 24 12.39 -24.71 10.58
CA TYR A 24 11.67 -23.46 10.85
C TYR A 24 10.37 -23.75 11.59
N ARG A 25 10.25 -23.21 12.81
CA ARG A 25 8.98 -23.23 13.56
C ARG A 25 8.29 -21.88 13.37
N PRO A 26 7.17 -21.81 12.63
CA PRO A 26 6.40 -20.58 12.50
C PRO A 26 5.97 -20.06 13.88
N ARG A 27 6.11 -18.75 14.09
CA ARG A 27 5.52 -18.08 15.25
C ARG A 27 4.00 -17.93 15.05
N PRO A 28 3.22 -17.73 16.12
CA PRO A 28 1.83 -17.31 16.00
C PRO A 28 1.69 -16.09 15.08
N ALA A 29 0.58 -16.01 14.35
CA ALA A 29 0.34 -14.91 13.42
C ALA A 29 0.29 -13.56 14.15
N ASP A 30 1.03 -12.58 13.65
CA ASP A 30 0.94 -11.18 14.09
C ASP A 30 0.01 -10.41 13.13
N GLY A 31 -1.16 -10.01 13.65
CA GLY A 31 -2.15 -9.22 12.92
C GLY A 31 -1.99 -7.72 13.06
N SER A 32 -1.00 -7.22 13.81
CA SER A 32 -0.88 -5.80 14.18
C SER A 32 -0.70 -4.86 12.99
N SER A 33 -0.16 -5.36 11.88
CA SER A 33 0.01 -4.61 10.62
C SER A 33 -1.21 -4.66 9.70
N ARG A 34 -2.27 -5.39 10.07
CA ARG A 34 -3.44 -5.61 9.19
C ARG A 34 -4.71 -5.02 9.77
N ILE A 35 -5.62 -4.67 8.88
CA ILE A 35 -7.02 -4.36 9.20
C ILE A 35 -7.92 -5.10 8.21
N GLY A 36 -9.00 -5.71 8.69
CA GLY A 36 -9.98 -6.39 7.85
C GLY A 36 -11.12 -5.47 7.40
N ARG A 37 -11.87 -5.88 6.37
CA ARG A 37 -12.98 -5.10 5.79
C ARG A 37 -14.04 -4.67 6.81
N ASP A 38 -14.36 -5.52 7.79
CA ASP A 38 -15.44 -5.25 8.75
C ASP A 38 -15.01 -4.18 9.76
N GLU A 39 -13.79 -4.28 10.29
CA GLU A 39 -13.22 -3.26 11.17
C GLU A 39 -12.99 -1.93 10.42
N LEU A 40 -12.57 -2.02 9.15
CA LEU A 40 -12.41 -0.84 8.30
C LEU A 40 -13.75 -0.13 8.08
N ARG A 41 -14.79 -0.89 7.71
CA ARG A 41 -16.14 -0.38 7.47
C ARG A 41 -16.77 0.20 8.74
N ALA A 42 -16.67 -0.48 9.87
CA ALA A 42 -17.20 0.02 11.14
C ALA A 42 -16.54 1.35 11.56
N GLY A 43 -15.27 1.56 11.20
CA GLY A 43 -14.51 2.77 11.49
C GLY A 43 -14.38 3.76 10.33
N LEU A 44 -15.18 3.65 9.27
CA LEU A 44 -14.99 4.43 8.03
C LEU A 44 -15.02 5.95 8.25
N HIS A 45 -15.84 6.42 9.18
CA HIS A 45 -16.04 7.85 9.47
C HIS A 45 -15.32 8.32 10.73
N ARG A 46 -14.35 7.54 11.23
CA ARG A 46 -13.55 7.95 12.38
C ARG A 46 -12.67 9.14 12.01
N PRO A 47 -12.75 10.27 12.74
CA PRO A 47 -11.97 11.47 12.41
C PRO A 47 -10.46 11.26 12.61
N ASP A 48 -10.07 10.26 13.40
CA ASP A 48 -8.67 9.94 13.69
C ASP A 48 -8.09 8.87 12.74
N ARG A 49 -8.88 8.32 11.81
CA ARG A 49 -8.40 7.39 10.77
C ARG A 49 -8.10 8.12 9.47
N LEU A 50 -6.95 7.85 8.88
CA LEU A 50 -6.61 8.27 7.52
C LEU A 50 -6.47 7.07 6.61
N LEU A 51 -7.18 7.11 5.50
CA LEU A 51 -7.09 6.12 4.44
C LEU A 51 -6.16 6.64 3.35
N LEU A 52 -5.10 5.90 3.05
CA LEU A 52 -4.20 6.18 1.94
C LEU A 52 -4.43 5.18 0.82
N ASP A 53 -4.90 5.67 -0.32
CA ASP A 53 -5.04 4.88 -1.55
C ASP A 53 -3.74 4.97 -2.37
N ALA A 54 -3.02 3.85 -2.47
CA ALA A 54 -1.76 3.75 -3.18
C ALA A 54 -1.88 3.31 -4.65
N ARG A 55 -3.10 3.27 -5.19
CA ARG A 55 -3.35 2.93 -6.60
C ARG A 55 -2.95 4.07 -7.55
N ALA A 56 -2.95 3.81 -8.86
CA ALA A 56 -2.73 4.83 -9.87
C ALA A 56 -3.82 5.92 -9.83
N PRO A 57 -3.55 7.14 -10.33
CA PRO A 57 -4.53 8.22 -10.36
C PRO A 57 -5.87 7.82 -11.03
N GLU A 58 -5.82 7.06 -12.13
CA GLU A 58 -7.01 6.60 -12.88
C GLU A 58 -7.84 5.61 -12.05
N GLU A 59 -7.17 4.76 -11.26
CA GLU A 59 -7.84 3.83 -10.35
C GLU A 59 -8.53 4.59 -9.21
N TYR A 60 -7.88 5.63 -8.65
CA TYR A 60 -8.42 6.45 -7.57
C TYR A 60 -9.60 7.33 -7.99
N ARG A 61 -9.55 7.91 -9.20
CA ARG A 61 -10.63 8.70 -9.81
C ARG A 61 -11.83 7.86 -10.26
N GLY A 62 -11.72 6.53 -10.18
CA GLY A 62 -12.78 5.62 -10.58
C GLY A 62 -12.98 5.52 -12.09
N GLU A 63 -11.95 5.85 -12.87
CA GLU A 63 -11.96 5.64 -14.31
C GLU A 63 -11.80 4.15 -14.62
N ARG A 64 -11.03 3.43 -13.79
CA ARG A 64 -10.63 2.03 -14.01
C ARG A 64 -10.38 1.28 -12.70
N VAL A 65 -10.18 -0.03 -12.77
CA VAL A 65 -9.83 -0.87 -11.61
C VAL A 65 -8.39 -1.39 -11.65
N MET A 66 -7.67 -1.13 -12.75
CA MET A 66 -6.28 -1.55 -12.97
C MET A 66 -5.43 -0.46 -13.64
N PRO A 67 -4.10 -0.41 -13.39
CA PRO A 67 -3.22 0.43 -14.19
C PRO A 67 -3.08 -0.04 -15.65
N PRO A 68 -2.73 0.85 -16.61
CA PRO A 68 -2.53 0.46 -18.00
C PRO A 68 -1.28 -0.43 -18.18
N PRO A 69 -1.18 -1.22 -19.26
CA PRO A 69 -2.12 -1.39 -20.38
C PRO A 69 -3.12 -2.55 -20.17
N PHE A 70 -3.26 -3.04 -18.94
CA PHE A 70 -4.05 -4.24 -18.66
C PHE A 70 -5.56 -4.00 -18.82
N PHE A 71 -6.28 -5.06 -19.19
CA PHE A 71 -7.75 -5.05 -19.17
C PHE A 71 -8.26 -4.97 -17.73
N ASP A 72 -9.33 -4.20 -17.53
CA ASP A 72 -9.93 -4.00 -16.20
C ASP A 72 -10.56 -5.31 -15.69
N HIS A 73 -10.05 -5.79 -14.56
CA HIS A 73 -10.52 -7.00 -13.88
C HIS A 73 -10.18 -7.02 -12.39
N GLY A 74 -10.85 -7.90 -11.64
CA GLY A 74 -10.58 -8.16 -10.23
C GLY A 74 -11.23 -7.18 -9.26
N ALA A 75 -12.06 -6.26 -9.72
CA ALA A 75 -13.05 -5.58 -8.87
C ALA A 75 -14.29 -5.30 -9.71
N GLU A 76 -15.48 -5.47 -9.13
CA GLU A 76 -16.75 -5.28 -9.86
C GLU A 76 -17.12 -3.80 -10.07
N ARG A 77 -16.52 -2.89 -9.29
CA ARG A 77 -16.82 -1.45 -9.32
C ARG A 77 -15.54 -0.61 -9.32
N THR A 78 -15.57 0.48 -10.07
CA THR A 78 -14.56 1.54 -10.02
C THR A 78 -14.84 2.50 -8.85
N GLY A 79 -13.88 3.39 -8.56
CA GLY A 79 -13.98 4.39 -7.50
C GLY A 79 -12.91 4.18 -6.44
N ARG A 80 -13.15 4.71 -5.23
CA ARG A 80 -12.29 4.63 -4.04
C ARG A 80 -13.12 4.43 -2.77
N ILE A 81 -12.45 4.08 -1.67
CA ILE A 81 -13.09 3.99 -0.35
C ILE A 81 -13.44 5.44 0.07
N PRO A 82 -14.66 5.72 0.56
CA PRO A 82 -15.05 7.08 0.94
C PRO A 82 -14.08 7.72 1.93
N GLY A 83 -13.71 8.97 1.66
CA GLY A 83 -12.75 9.72 2.49
C GLY A 83 -11.28 9.28 2.34
N ALA A 84 -10.96 8.37 1.42
CA ALA A 84 -9.58 8.04 1.10
C ALA A 84 -8.85 9.23 0.47
N VAL A 85 -7.59 9.41 0.85
CA VAL A 85 -6.66 10.37 0.26
C VAL A 85 -5.70 9.63 -0.66
N HIS A 86 -5.49 10.18 -1.85
CA HIS A 86 -4.59 9.58 -2.84
C HIS A 86 -3.11 9.84 -2.50
N LEU A 87 -2.31 8.79 -2.52
CA LEU A 87 -0.84 8.88 -2.53
C LEU A 87 -0.31 7.77 -3.43
N TYR A 88 -0.05 8.08 -4.69
CA TYR A 88 0.37 7.06 -5.64
C TYR A 88 1.73 6.47 -5.21
N PHE A 89 1.84 5.14 -5.13
CA PHE A 89 3.04 4.50 -4.58
C PHE A 89 4.35 4.91 -5.30
N ARG A 90 4.28 5.27 -6.59
CA ARG A 90 5.43 5.76 -7.36
C ARG A 90 5.97 7.09 -6.82
N GLU A 91 5.16 7.89 -6.14
CA GLU A 91 5.63 9.11 -5.50
C GLU A 91 6.65 8.85 -4.38
N LEU A 92 6.74 7.61 -3.86
CA LEU A 92 7.75 7.20 -2.87
C LEU A 92 9.08 6.74 -3.46
N LEU A 93 9.17 6.60 -4.78
CA LEU A 93 10.32 5.99 -5.44
C LEU A 93 11.03 6.99 -6.35
N ASP A 94 12.35 6.85 -6.45
CA ASP A 94 13.16 7.46 -7.48
C ASP A 94 13.01 6.72 -8.82
N GLU A 95 13.51 7.31 -9.90
CA GLU A 95 13.46 6.72 -11.25
C GLU A 95 14.15 5.35 -11.34
N ASP A 96 15.12 5.08 -10.46
CA ASP A 96 15.86 3.83 -10.37
C ASP A 96 15.20 2.76 -9.46
N ASP A 97 13.94 2.98 -9.10
CA ASP A 97 13.10 2.19 -8.18
C ASP A 97 13.64 2.11 -6.74
N THR A 98 14.60 2.94 -6.33
CA THR A 98 14.94 3.10 -4.91
C THR A 98 13.93 3.98 -4.18
N PHE A 99 13.89 3.88 -2.86
CA PHE A 99 13.08 4.80 -2.06
C PHE A 99 13.72 6.19 -2.10
N LYS A 100 12.88 7.22 -2.23
CA LYS A 100 13.28 8.60 -2.02
C LYS A 100 13.87 8.80 -0.62
N SER A 101 14.54 9.93 -0.42
CA SER A 101 15.11 10.28 0.88
C SER A 101 14.02 10.36 1.96
N ALA A 102 14.42 10.16 3.23
CA ALA A 102 13.49 10.21 4.35
C ALA A 102 12.71 11.55 4.43
N ASP A 103 13.34 12.66 4.04
CA ASP A 103 12.70 13.98 4.07
C ASP A 103 11.68 14.16 2.94
N GLU A 104 11.97 13.68 1.73
CA GLU A 104 11.01 13.67 0.64
C GLU A 104 9.81 12.77 0.94
N LEU A 105 10.05 11.58 1.51
CA LEU A 105 8.97 10.68 1.93
C LEU A 105 8.09 11.32 3.01
N ARG A 106 8.69 12.00 4.01
CA ARG A 106 7.95 12.77 5.02
C ARG A 106 7.15 13.90 4.38
N GLY A 107 7.74 14.62 3.43
CA GLY A 107 7.07 15.69 2.69
C GLY A 107 5.82 15.19 1.98
N ALA A 108 5.96 14.11 1.21
CA ALA A 108 4.85 13.47 0.50
C ALA A 108 3.74 13.04 1.46
N LEU A 109 4.07 12.35 2.56
CA LEU A 109 3.08 11.90 3.55
C LEU A 109 2.39 13.06 4.28
N ARG A 110 3.14 14.07 4.73
CA ARG A 110 2.58 15.27 5.40
C ARG A 110 1.62 16.03 4.49
N ALA A 111 1.94 16.15 3.19
CA ALA A 111 1.06 16.77 2.20
C ALA A 111 -0.29 16.03 2.02
N ARG A 112 -0.41 14.79 2.52
CA ARG A 112 -1.66 14.00 2.53
C ARG A 112 -2.23 13.82 3.95
N GLY A 113 -1.77 14.61 4.92
CA GLY A 113 -2.24 14.55 6.31
C GLY A 113 -1.72 13.35 7.10
N ALA A 114 -0.75 12.60 6.57
CA ALA A 114 -0.12 11.46 7.21
C ALA A 114 1.15 11.90 7.96
N ALA A 115 1.06 12.83 8.90
CA ALA A 115 2.21 13.18 9.75
C ALA A 115 2.57 12.02 10.71
N PRO A 116 3.85 11.81 11.10
CA PRO A 116 4.25 10.72 11.99
C PRO A 116 3.59 10.76 13.37
N ASP A 117 3.31 11.96 13.85
CA ASP A 117 2.77 12.31 15.16
C ASP A 117 1.25 12.54 15.14
N ARG A 118 0.57 12.27 14.01
CA ARG A 118 -0.88 12.41 13.94
C ARG A 118 -1.57 11.51 14.97
N PRO A 119 -2.70 11.95 15.55
CA PRO A 119 -3.55 11.05 16.33
C PRO A 119 -4.16 9.95 15.43
N GLY A 120 -4.45 8.80 16.05
CA GLY A 120 -5.14 7.68 15.42
C GLY A 120 -4.26 6.80 14.52
N ASP A 121 -4.87 6.21 13.49
CA ASP A 121 -4.25 5.25 12.58
C ASP A 121 -4.21 5.72 11.12
N VAL A 122 -3.17 5.28 10.42
CA VAL A 122 -3.11 5.34 8.96
C VAL A 122 -3.34 3.94 8.40
N VAL A 123 -4.30 3.81 7.51
CA VAL A 123 -4.60 2.56 6.82
C VAL A 123 -4.26 2.75 5.34
N ALA A 124 -3.22 2.04 4.89
CA ALA A 124 -2.85 1.99 3.48
C ALA A 124 -3.63 0.87 2.78
N TYR A 125 -4.09 1.12 1.56
CA TYR A 125 -4.65 0.09 0.69
C TYR A 125 -4.28 0.36 -0.76
N CYS A 126 -4.40 -0.66 -1.61
CA CYS A 126 -4.28 -0.46 -3.04
C CYS A 126 -5.30 -1.32 -3.79
N ARG A 127 -4.88 -2.16 -4.74
CA ARG A 127 -5.75 -3.14 -5.39
C ARG A 127 -5.68 -4.51 -4.71
N LEU A 128 -4.46 -5.03 -4.52
CA LEU A 128 -4.15 -6.37 -4.00
C LEU A 128 -3.10 -6.32 -2.86
N SER A 129 -3.14 -5.28 -2.01
CA SER A 129 -2.19 -5.08 -0.89
C SER A 129 -0.71 -4.86 -1.23
N HIS A 130 -0.21 -5.24 -2.41
CA HIS A 130 1.22 -5.15 -2.76
C HIS A 130 1.85 -3.74 -2.74
N ARG A 131 1.20 -2.75 -3.38
CA ARG A 131 1.65 -1.34 -3.38
C ARG A 131 1.45 -0.68 -2.02
N ALA A 132 0.41 -1.09 -1.28
CA ALA A 132 0.14 -0.62 0.07
C ALA A 132 1.19 -1.13 1.06
N ALA A 133 1.68 -2.36 0.89
CA ALA A 133 2.77 -2.93 1.67
C ALA A 133 4.08 -2.13 1.49
N LEU A 134 4.35 -1.61 0.29
CA LEU A 134 5.48 -0.69 0.05
C LEU A 134 5.33 0.61 0.86
N LEU A 135 4.13 1.21 0.83
CA LEU A 135 3.80 2.42 1.59
C LEU A 135 3.96 2.19 3.10
N TRP A 136 3.38 1.09 3.60
CA TRP A 136 3.50 0.66 4.99
C TRP A 136 4.94 0.42 5.41
N PHE A 137 5.75 -0.24 4.57
CA PHE A 137 7.16 -0.48 4.85
C PHE A 137 7.94 0.84 4.99
N ALA A 138 7.75 1.77 4.05
CA ALA A 138 8.39 3.08 4.10
C ALA A 138 8.02 3.82 5.41
N MET A 139 6.72 3.89 5.73
CA MET A 139 6.25 4.54 6.94
C MET A 139 6.79 3.87 8.21
N ARG A 140 6.72 2.55 8.31
CA ARG A 140 7.09 1.80 9.52
C ARG A 140 8.59 1.73 9.73
N HIS A 141 9.33 1.34 8.70
CA HIS A 141 10.73 0.94 8.82
C HIS A 141 11.72 2.02 8.41
N LEU A 142 11.35 2.92 7.50
CA LEU A 142 12.23 4.03 7.10
C LEU A 142 11.95 5.30 7.90
N LEU A 143 10.70 5.52 8.30
CA LEU A 143 10.27 6.77 8.94
C LEU A 143 9.82 6.62 10.40
N GLY A 144 9.67 5.39 10.91
CA GLY A 144 9.40 5.11 12.32
C GLY A 144 7.94 5.29 12.77
N TYR A 145 6.97 5.27 11.86
CA TYR A 145 5.55 5.39 12.21
C TYR A 145 5.07 4.17 13.01
N ARG A 146 4.30 4.42 14.07
CA ARG A 146 3.84 3.37 14.99
C ARG A 146 2.43 2.83 14.68
N ASN A 147 1.54 3.66 14.13
CA ASN A 147 0.13 3.33 13.96
C ASN A 147 -0.23 3.26 12.47
N VAL A 148 0.42 2.35 11.73
CA VAL A 148 0.15 2.15 10.31
C VAL A 148 -0.23 0.70 10.07
N ARG A 149 -1.34 0.50 9.38
CA ARG A 149 -1.88 -0.82 9.01
C ARG A 149 -2.15 -0.88 7.51
N VAL A 150 -2.25 -2.09 6.99
CA VAL A 150 -2.60 -2.37 5.61
C VAL A 150 -3.96 -3.05 5.58
N TYR A 151 -4.87 -2.53 4.77
CA TYR A 151 -6.09 -3.25 4.43
C TYR A 151 -5.78 -4.28 3.34
N ASP A 152 -5.65 -5.54 3.76
CA ASP A 152 -5.12 -6.62 2.93
C ASP A 152 -6.06 -6.99 1.76
N GLY A 153 -7.38 -6.97 2.01
CA GLY A 153 -8.38 -7.17 0.96
C GLY A 153 -8.35 -6.10 -0.13
N SER A 154 -7.95 -4.87 0.25
CA SER A 154 -7.74 -3.74 -0.67
C SER A 154 -8.96 -3.51 -1.60
N TRP A 155 -8.77 -2.82 -2.73
CA TRP A 155 -9.86 -2.49 -3.65
C TRP A 155 -10.52 -3.72 -4.28
N THR A 156 -9.79 -4.80 -4.52
CA THR A 156 -10.37 -6.03 -5.07
C THR A 156 -11.46 -6.60 -4.16
N GLU A 157 -11.25 -6.63 -2.84
CA GLU A 157 -12.30 -7.02 -1.91
C GLU A 157 -13.39 -5.93 -1.81
N TRP A 158 -13.01 -4.68 -1.49
CA TRP A 158 -13.97 -3.61 -1.19
C TRP A 158 -14.88 -3.28 -2.38
N GLY A 159 -14.29 -3.12 -3.57
CA GLY A 159 -14.98 -2.82 -4.81
C GLY A 159 -15.95 -3.92 -5.24
N SER A 160 -15.75 -5.15 -4.79
CA SER A 160 -16.57 -6.31 -5.19
C SER A 160 -17.70 -6.66 -4.23
N ILE A 161 -17.71 -6.16 -2.99
CA ILE A 161 -18.74 -6.51 -2.01
C ILE A 161 -19.98 -5.63 -2.15
N VAL A 162 -21.12 -6.26 -2.42
CA VAL A 162 -22.44 -5.59 -2.47
C VAL A 162 -22.71 -4.81 -1.18
N GLY A 163 -23.17 -3.56 -1.33
CA GLY A 163 -23.54 -2.70 -0.20
C GLY A 163 -22.37 -2.06 0.55
N PHE A 164 -21.11 -2.27 0.12
CA PHE A 164 -19.99 -1.44 0.58
C PHE A 164 -20.01 -0.09 -0.12
N PRO A 165 -19.78 1.02 0.62
CA PRO A 165 -19.88 2.37 0.07
C PRO A 165 -18.64 2.69 -0.77
N ILE A 166 -18.83 3.48 -1.84
CA ILE A 166 -17.82 3.87 -2.80
C ILE A 166 -17.97 5.37 -3.08
N GLU A 167 -16.85 6.04 -3.27
CA GLU A 167 -16.77 7.42 -3.76
C GLU A 167 -16.10 7.43 -5.15
N THR A 168 -16.52 8.35 -6.02
CA THR A 168 -15.94 8.59 -7.35
C THR A 168 -15.62 10.07 -7.50
#